data_AF-A0A250YII8-F1
#
_entry.id   AF-A0A250YII8-F1
#
_cell.length_a   1.000
_cell.length_b   1.000
_cell.length_c   1.000
_cell.angle_alpha   90.00
_cell.angle_beta   90.00
_cell.angle_gamma   90.00
#
_symmetry.space_group_name_H-M   'P 1'
#
loop_
_entity.id
_entity.type
_entity.pdbx_description
1 polymer ?
#
loop_
_entity_poly.entity_id
_entity_poly.type
_entity_poly.pdbx_seq_one_letter_code
_entity_poly.pdbx_strand_id
1 'polypeptide(L)'
;MAAGETQLYAKVSNKLKSRSASSLLDPLLAMGFPAHTALKALAATGRKTAEEACEWLHAHCHDPSLDDPIPQEYALFLCPTGSLLEKLQEFWRESRRQCAKNRAHEVFPHVTLCDFFTCEDQKVECLYEALKRAGDRALGSFPATVPLVLHSSISYLGFFINDSPADVIRGFAMAFATEASILADCIVKPCTKQLHLTLANKFYPHHQRTLEQLARSIQPGHSCQWTASLYSRDMRFVHYQTLKARFQYKPQNVDELTLSPGDFIFVDPTQQEEASEGWAIGTSQRTGCRGFLPENYTERASEADTWVRHRTYTFGLAMDLNSRKDGGTSGRRNGDSCPSPMSRSLSSSQVLQATIVRRSVLVVHHGERLDQIFGKSWLQQCSTPDGKFYRPDLNVPRSLPRRSNGIKDFENDPPLSSCGIFQSRLAGEALLDSGIRVTAVFASPALRCVQTAKHILEGR
;
A
#
# COMPACT_ATOMS: atom_id res chain seq x y z
N MET A 1 -41.57 0.94 -6.73
CA MET A 1 -41.19 2.05 -5.83
C MET A 1 -39.79 1.74 -5.33
N ALA A 2 -38.78 2.18 -6.07
CA ALA A 2 -38.10 3.47 -5.89
C ALA A 2 -37.07 3.34 -4.76
N ALA A 3 -35.81 3.03 -5.10
CA ALA A 3 -34.76 4.01 -5.41
C ALA A 3 -34.06 4.47 -4.13
N GLY A 4 -32.78 4.10 -3.99
CA GLY A 4 -31.94 4.62 -2.92
C GLY A 4 -30.70 3.79 -2.68
N GLU A 5 -29.75 3.77 -3.62
CA GLU A 5 -28.31 3.61 -3.37
C GLU A 5 -27.54 3.77 -4.69
N THR A 6 -27.54 4.99 -5.24
CA THR A 6 -26.65 5.36 -6.35
C THR A 6 -26.34 6.85 -6.24
N GLN A 7 -25.59 7.23 -5.20
CA GLN A 7 -24.97 8.55 -5.10
C GLN A 7 -23.60 8.41 -4.43
N LEU A 8 -22.60 8.02 -5.21
CA LEU A 8 -21.20 8.07 -4.79
C LEU A 8 -20.27 8.55 -5.92
N TYR A 9 -20.75 9.40 -6.84
CA TYR A 9 -19.88 10.10 -7.78
C TYR A 9 -20.40 11.52 -7.96
N ALA A 10 -19.67 12.48 -7.40
CA ALA A 10 -19.91 13.89 -7.64
C ALA A 10 -19.75 14.18 -9.13
N LYS A 11 -20.69 14.97 -9.68
CA LYS A 11 -20.71 15.41 -11.07
C LYS A 11 -19.37 16.04 -11.46
N VAL A 12 -18.68 15.42 -12.43
CA VAL A 12 -17.50 16.00 -13.09
C VAL A 12 -17.97 17.24 -13.84
N SER A 13 -17.57 18.42 -13.35
CA SER A 13 -17.81 19.68 -14.03
C SER A 13 -16.79 19.83 -15.17
N ASN A 14 -17.24 19.62 -16.40
CA ASN A 14 -16.49 19.96 -17.60
C ASN A 14 -16.41 21.48 -17.73
N LYS A 15 -15.42 22.10 -17.09
CA LYS A 15 -14.88 23.43 -17.46
C LYS A 15 -13.63 23.73 -16.64
N LEU A 16 -12.45 23.47 -17.21
CA LEU A 16 -11.30 24.34 -17.04
C LEU A 16 -10.31 24.15 -18.20
N LYS A 17 -10.12 25.20 -19.00
CA LYS A 17 -8.97 25.33 -19.91
C LYS A 17 -7.72 25.51 -19.06
N SER A 18 -6.81 24.54 -19.05
CA SER A 18 -5.52 24.64 -18.36
C SER A 18 -4.37 24.46 -19.36
N ARG A 19 -3.45 25.43 -19.33
CA ARG A 19 -2.30 25.62 -20.22
C ARG A 19 -1.18 24.63 -19.91
N SER A 20 -1.18 23.51 -20.62
CA SER A 20 -0.02 22.90 -21.31
C SER A 20 -0.50 21.51 -21.75
N ALA A 21 -1.01 21.39 -22.98
CA ALA A 21 -1.25 20.07 -23.54
C ALA A 21 0.09 19.31 -23.50
N SER A 22 0.10 18.22 -22.74
CA SER A 22 1.28 17.39 -22.49
C SER A 22 1.79 16.86 -23.81
N SER A 23 3.11 16.95 -24.04
CA SER A 23 3.76 16.50 -25.29
C SER A 23 3.43 15.05 -25.68
N LEU A 24 2.97 14.23 -24.72
CA LEU A 24 2.61 12.82 -24.94
C LEU A 24 1.13 12.62 -25.29
N LEU A 25 0.25 13.59 -25.00
CA LEU A 25 -1.18 13.48 -25.27
C LEU A 25 -1.52 13.83 -26.73
N ASP A 26 -0.88 14.86 -27.27
CA ASP A 26 -1.17 15.36 -28.62
C ASP A 26 -1.04 14.29 -29.71
N PRO A 27 -0.01 13.41 -29.71
CA PRO A 27 0.08 12.32 -30.69
C PRO A 27 -1.10 11.34 -30.61
N LEU A 28 -1.56 11.00 -29.40
CA LEU A 28 -2.68 10.08 -29.19
C LEU A 28 -4.00 10.68 -29.69
N LEU A 29 -4.21 11.99 -29.43
CA LEU A 29 -5.36 12.72 -29.94
C LEU A 29 -5.33 12.81 -31.48
N ALA A 30 -4.16 13.03 -32.07
CA ALA A 30 -3.98 13.07 -33.52
C ALA A 30 -4.27 11.71 -34.20
N MET A 31 -4.06 10.60 -33.49
CA MET A 31 -4.46 9.25 -33.93
C MET A 31 -5.97 8.98 -33.76
N GLY A 32 -6.73 9.91 -33.17
CA GLY A 32 -8.18 9.82 -33.03
C GLY A 32 -8.66 9.19 -31.73
N PHE A 33 -7.77 8.91 -30.77
CA PHE A 33 -8.19 8.41 -29.46
C PHE A 33 -8.90 9.50 -28.63
N PRO A 34 -10.03 9.19 -27.96
CA PRO A 34 -10.65 10.09 -27.01
C PRO A 34 -9.68 10.56 -25.92
N ALA A 35 -9.82 11.81 -25.47
CA ALA A 35 -8.88 12.39 -24.51
C ALA A 35 -8.83 11.63 -23.18
N HIS A 36 -9.97 11.15 -22.67
CA HIS A 36 -10.02 10.43 -21.40
C HIS A 36 -9.36 9.05 -21.49
N THR A 37 -9.55 8.29 -22.58
CA THR A 37 -8.87 7.00 -22.78
C THR A 37 -7.38 7.17 -23.02
N ALA A 38 -6.98 8.19 -23.78
CA ALA A 38 -5.58 8.54 -23.98
C ALA A 38 -4.88 8.89 -22.65
N LEU A 39 -5.53 9.67 -21.78
CA LEU A 39 -5.02 9.99 -20.45
C LEU A 39 -4.94 8.76 -19.55
N LYS A 40 -5.97 7.89 -19.57
CA LYS A 40 -5.96 6.61 -18.86
C LYS A 40 -4.79 5.73 -19.30
N ALA A 41 -4.56 5.60 -20.60
CA ALA A 41 -3.45 4.82 -21.15
C ALA A 41 -2.09 5.39 -20.77
N LEU A 42 -1.94 6.72 -20.82
CA LEU A 42 -0.75 7.41 -20.34
C LEU A 42 -0.52 7.13 -18.85
N ALA A 43 -1.56 7.19 -18.01
CA ALA A 43 -1.44 6.82 -16.62
C ALA A 43 -1.05 5.34 -16.46
N ALA A 44 -1.69 4.42 -17.20
CA ALA A 44 -1.49 2.97 -17.09
C ALA A 44 -0.10 2.52 -17.55
N THR A 45 0.59 3.33 -18.35
CA THR A 45 1.94 3.06 -18.85
C THR A 45 3.02 3.89 -18.15
N GLY A 46 2.64 4.68 -17.15
CA GLY A 46 3.59 5.46 -16.35
C GLY A 46 4.03 6.75 -17.03
N ARG A 47 3.34 7.17 -18.10
CA ARG A 47 3.65 8.35 -18.93
C ARG A 47 5.10 8.34 -19.43
N LYS A 48 5.58 7.18 -19.88
CA LYS A 48 6.93 7.00 -20.42
C LYS A 48 7.05 7.53 -21.85
N THR A 49 6.20 7.03 -22.74
CA THR A 49 6.19 7.38 -24.17
C THR A 49 4.75 7.38 -24.71
N ALA A 50 4.52 8.07 -25.83
CA ALA A 50 3.22 8.06 -26.48
C ALA A 50 2.97 6.70 -27.18
N GLU A 51 4.05 6.06 -27.64
CA GLU A 51 4.03 4.75 -28.29
C GLU A 51 3.56 3.64 -27.33
N GLU A 52 4.09 3.57 -26.11
CA GLU A 52 3.66 2.57 -25.11
C GLU A 52 2.16 2.75 -24.77
N ALA A 53 1.71 4.00 -24.61
CA ALA A 53 0.30 4.29 -24.36
C ALA A 53 -0.59 3.93 -25.55
N CYS A 54 -0.11 4.15 -26.77
CA CYS A 54 -0.80 3.76 -28.00
C CYS A 54 -0.93 2.24 -28.11
N GLU A 55 0.15 1.49 -27.87
CA GLU A 55 0.13 0.02 -27.84
C GLU A 55 -0.83 -0.51 -26.78
N TRP A 56 -0.84 0.11 -25.59
CA TRP A 56 -1.78 -0.22 -24.52
C TRP A 56 -3.24 -0.04 -24.96
N LEU A 57 -3.57 1.09 -25.62
CA LEU A 57 -4.92 1.35 -26.14
C LEU A 57 -5.36 0.32 -27.17
N HIS A 58 -4.46 -0.05 -28.09
CA HIS A 58 -4.75 -1.09 -29.08
C HIS A 58 -4.99 -2.45 -28.41
N ALA A 59 -4.19 -2.80 -27.40
CA ALA A 59 -4.36 -4.05 -26.67
C ALA A 59 -5.68 -4.08 -25.86
N HIS A 60 -6.16 -2.92 -25.40
CA HIS A 60 -7.40 -2.75 -24.63
C HIS A 60 -8.61 -2.38 -25.50
N CYS A 61 -8.54 -2.53 -26.83
CA CYS A 61 -9.67 -2.18 -27.71
C CYS A 61 -10.96 -2.98 -27.44
N HIS A 62 -10.86 -4.11 -26.73
CA HIS A 62 -11.98 -4.95 -26.29
C HIS A 62 -12.16 -4.94 -24.76
N ASP A 63 -11.53 -4.02 -24.04
CA ASP A 63 -11.74 -3.85 -22.60
C ASP A 63 -13.12 -3.18 -22.37
N PRO A 64 -14.07 -3.86 -21.71
CA PRO A 64 -15.40 -3.31 -21.46
C PRO A 64 -15.41 -2.08 -20.54
N SER A 65 -14.31 -1.84 -19.81
CA SER A 65 -14.15 -0.76 -18.84
C SER A 65 -13.20 0.35 -19.30
N LEU A 66 -12.76 0.32 -20.56
CA LEU A 66 -11.82 1.30 -21.11
C LEU A 66 -12.33 2.73 -20.95
N ASP A 67 -13.64 2.95 -21.07
CA ASP A 67 -14.28 4.26 -20.95
C ASP A 67 -14.69 4.63 -19.53
N ASP A 68 -14.64 3.69 -18.57
CA ASP A 68 -15.08 3.96 -17.20
C ASP A 68 -14.16 5.01 -16.53
N PRO A 69 -14.69 5.99 -15.78
CA PRO A 69 -13.88 7.03 -15.14
C PRO A 69 -13.24 6.52 -13.83
N ILE A 70 -12.57 5.37 -13.90
CA ILE A 70 -11.92 4.70 -12.79
C ILE A 70 -10.44 5.13 -12.76
N PRO A 71 -10.02 5.96 -11.80
CA PRO A 71 -8.64 6.39 -11.69
C PRO A 71 -7.74 5.26 -11.18
N GLN A 72 -6.43 5.44 -11.27
CA GLN A 72 -5.49 4.57 -10.57
C GLN A 72 -5.32 4.95 -9.10
N GLU A 73 -4.92 3.97 -8.31
CA GLU A 73 -4.39 4.20 -6.97
C GLU A 73 -2.88 4.38 -7.02
N TYR A 74 -2.38 5.40 -6.34
CA TYR A 74 -0.98 5.77 -6.26
C TYR A 74 -0.46 5.62 -4.83
N ALA A 75 0.83 5.33 -4.70
CA ALA A 75 1.53 5.36 -3.42
C ALA A 75 2.97 5.84 -3.63
N LEU A 76 3.47 6.56 -2.61
CA LEU A 76 4.85 7.03 -2.57
C LEU A 76 5.69 6.14 -1.65
N PHE A 77 6.80 5.64 -2.18
CA PHE A 77 7.71 4.76 -1.47
C PHE A 77 9.13 5.32 -1.47
N LEU A 78 9.81 5.23 -0.33
CA LEU A 78 11.24 5.46 -0.26
C LEU A 78 11.97 4.14 -0.51
N CYS A 79 12.72 4.07 -1.60
CA CYS A 79 13.37 2.85 -2.08
C CYS A 79 14.89 2.97 -1.92
N PRO A 80 15.55 1.97 -1.30
CA PRO A 80 17.00 1.91 -1.27
C PRO A 80 17.53 1.57 -2.67
N THR A 81 18.72 2.04 -2.99
CA THR A 81 19.41 1.74 -4.26
C THR A 81 20.85 1.30 -4.02
N GLY A 82 21.50 0.79 -5.06
CA GLY A 82 22.89 0.31 -5.00
C GLY A 82 23.06 -0.93 -4.13
N SER A 83 24.18 -1.00 -3.41
CA SER A 83 24.61 -2.20 -2.67
C SER A 83 23.62 -2.68 -1.60
N LEU A 84 22.88 -1.77 -0.97
CA LEU A 84 21.84 -2.15 0.00
C LEU A 84 20.70 -2.90 -0.70
N LEU A 85 20.26 -2.43 -1.88
CA LEU A 85 19.20 -3.09 -2.64
C LEU A 85 19.63 -4.50 -3.08
N GLU A 86 20.88 -4.67 -3.52
CA GLU A 86 21.43 -5.98 -3.91
C GLU A 86 21.39 -6.98 -2.74
N LYS A 87 21.82 -6.55 -1.55
CA LYS A 87 21.75 -7.39 -0.33
C LYS A 87 20.33 -7.72 0.09
N LEU A 88 19.40 -6.78 -0.04
CA LEU A 88 17.98 -7.01 0.25
C LEU A 88 17.36 -8.02 -0.73
N GLN A 89 17.71 -7.94 -2.01
CA GLN A 89 17.28 -8.89 -3.03
C GLN A 89 17.88 -10.29 -2.80
N GLU A 90 19.14 -10.37 -2.41
CA GLU A 90 19.79 -11.62 -2.01
C GLU A 90 19.10 -12.24 -0.79
N PHE A 91 18.84 -11.43 0.24
CA PHE A 91 18.07 -11.86 1.41
C PHE A 91 16.72 -12.45 0.99
N TRP A 92 15.98 -11.80 0.09
CA TRP A 92 14.67 -12.31 -0.35
C TRP A 92 14.72 -13.56 -1.20
N ARG A 93 15.76 -13.71 -2.03
CA ARG A 93 15.99 -14.94 -2.77
C ARG A 93 16.19 -16.10 -1.79
N GLU A 94 17.00 -15.87 -0.77
CA GLU A 94 17.37 -16.90 0.19
C GLU A 94 16.26 -17.19 1.21
N SER A 95 15.56 -16.17 1.70
CA SER A 95 14.41 -16.34 2.58
C SER A 95 13.27 -17.06 1.88
N ARG A 96 13.03 -16.80 0.59
CA ARG A 96 12.02 -17.54 -0.19
C ARG A 96 12.43 -19.00 -0.37
N ARG A 97 13.72 -19.28 -0.59
CA ARG A 97 14.27 -20.63 -0.76
C ARG A 97 14.18 -21.45 0.52
N GLN A 98 14.55 -20.86 1.67
CA GLN A 98 14.63 -21.58 2.95
C GLN A 98 13.35 -21.53 3.77
N CYS A 99 12.50 -20.52 3.59
CA CYS A 99 11.37 -20.23 4.49
C CYS A 99 10.04 -20.02 3.74
N ALA A 100 9.99 -20.38 2.45
CA ALA A 100 8.85 -20.17 1.55
C ALA A 100 8.46 -18.68 1.34
N LYS A 101 7.49 -18.44 0.45
CA LYS A 101 6.99 -17.09 0.16
C LYS A 101 6.16 -16.57 1.35
N ASN A 102 6.62 -15.50 2.00
CA ASN A 102 5.84 -14.67 2.92
C ASN A 102 5.39 -13.33 2.29
N ARG A 103 4.58 -12.54 3.01
CA ARG A 103 3.97 -11.29 2.49
C ARG A 103 4.95 -10.19 2.09
N ALA A 104 6.15 -10.16 2.67
CA ALA A 104 7.14 -9.14 2.30
C ALA A 104 7.64 -9.30 0.86
N HIS A 105 7.55 -10.52 0.30
CA HIS A 105 7.97 -10.80 -1.08
C HIS A 105 6.95 -10.36 -2.14
N GLU A 106 5.78 -9.88 -1.74
CA GLU A 106 4.73 -9.41 -2.67
C GLU A 106 5.07 -8.03 -3.26
N VAL A 107 6.00 -7.29 -2.63
CA VAL A 107 6.42 -5.95 -3.03
C VAL A 107 7.95 -5.88 -3.08
N PHE A 108 8.53 -4.89 -3.76
CA PHE A 108 9.98 -4.57 -3.77
C PHE A 108 10.44 -3.99 -2.41
N PRO A 109 11.75 -3.98 -2.06
CA PRO A 109 12.19 -3.48 -0.74
C PRO A 109 11.96 -1.97 -0.65
N HIS A 110 11.21 -1.51 0.35
CA HIS A 110 10.80 -0.12 0.45
C HIS A 110 10.45 0.30 1.88
N VAL A 111 10.32 1.62 2.07
CA VAL A 111 9.67 2.25 3.21
C VAL A 111 8.43 2.99 2.71
N THR A 112 7.26 2.67 3.27
CA THR A 112 5.99 3.30 2.90
C THR A 112 5.92 4.72 3.44
N LEU A 113 5.71 5.72 2.56
CA LEU A 113 5.65 7.13 2.95
C LEU A 113 4.22 7.67 3.09
N CYS A 114 3.25 7.08 2.40
CA CYS A 114 1.85 7.43 2.50
C CYS A 114 0.94 6.21 2.27
N ASP A 115 -0.32 6.33 2.68
CA ASP A 115 -1.36 5.39 2.26
C ASP A 115 -1.58 5.49 0.75
N PHE A 116 -2.21 4.46 0.16
CA PHE A 116 -2.69 4.56 -1.21
C PHE A 116 -3.74 5.67 -1.34
N PHE A 117 -3.69 6.40 -2.44
CA PHE A 117 -4.61 7.50 -2.75
C PHE A 117 -4.93 7.52 -4.24
N THR A 118 -6.08 8.07 -4.63
CA THR A 118 -6.47 8.18 -6.04
C THR A 118 -6.03 9.52 -6.64
N CYS A 119 -5.76 9.51 -7.94
CA CYS A 119 -5.49 10.72 -8.72
C CYS A 119 -6.18 10.60 -10.08
N GLU A 120 -6.90 11.64 -10.49
CA GLU A 120 -7.50 11.70 -11.83
C GLU A 120 -6.41 11.66 -12.91
N ASP A 121 -6.65 10.90 -14.00
CA ASP A 121 -5.66 10.69 -15.06
C ASP A 121 -5.15 12.01 -15.69
N GLN A 122 -6.00 13.03 -15.74
CA GLN A 122 -5.65 14.36 -16.24
C GLN A 122 -4.71 15.16 -15.32
N LYS A 123 -4.63 14.82 -14.03
CA LYS A 123 -3.85 15.53 -13.01
C LYS A 123 -2.53 14.83 -12.65
N VAL A 124 -2.21 13.73 -13.30
CA VAL A 124 -1.01 12.92 -12.99
C VAL A 124 0.29 13.72 -13.21
N GLU A 125 0.36 14.60 -14.21
CA GLU A 125 1.51 15.51 -14.38
C GLU A 125 1.66 16.50 -13.21
N CYS A 126 0.53 17.02 -12.69
CA CYS A 126 0.55 17.86 -11.49
C CYS A 126 1.06 17.09 -10.27
N LEU A 127 0.75 15.79 -10.17
CA LEU A 127 1.26 14.91 -9.13
C LEU A 127 2.79 14.71 -9.25
N TYR A 128 3.32 14.66 -10.47
CA TYR A 128 4.77 14.60 -10.69
C TYR A 128 5.47 15.89 -10.27
N GLU A 129 4.88 17.03 -10.59
CA GLU A 129 5.37 18.33 -10.14
C GLU A 129 5.31 18.46 -8.61
N ALA A 130 4.27 17.92 -7.97
CA ALA A 130 4.19 17.85 -6.51
C ALA A 130 5.34 17.04 -5.90
N LEU A 131 5.67 15.88 -6.47
CA LEU A 131 6.82 15.07 -6.06
C LEU A 131 8.13 15.84 -6.21
N LYS A 132 8.32 16.51 -7.35
CA LYS A 132 9.51 17.30 -7.63
C LYS A 132 9.66 18.44 -6.61
N ARG A 133 8.63 19.25 -6.39
CA ARG A 133 8.67 20.37 -5.44
C ARG A 133 8.93 19.93 -4.00
N ALA A 134 8.29 18.85 -3.57
CA ALA A 134 8.54 18.28 -2.25
C ALA A 134 9.98 17.75 -2.11
N GLY A 135 10.49 17.10 -3.16
CA GLY A 135 11.86 16.61 -3.23
C GLY A 135 12.88 17.74 -3.18
N ASP A 136 12.72 18.78 -4.01
CA ASP A 136 13.59 19.95 -4.08
C ASP A 136 13.65 20.66 -2.72
N ARG A 137 12.51 20.79 -2.03
CA ARG A 137 12.41 21.38 -0.68
C ARG A 137 13.15 20.54 0.37
N ALA A 138 13.08 19.21 0.28
CA ALA A 138 13.69 18.31 1.24
C ALA A 138 15.19 18.05 0.99
N LEU A 139 15.66 18.27 -0.24
CA LEU A 139 17.00 17.87 -0.71
C LEU A 139 18.14 18.31 0.22
N GLY A 140 18.15 19.58 0.64
CA GLY A 140 19.21 20.13 1.50
C GLY A 140 19.21 19.61 2.94
N SER A 141 18.06 19.10 3.41
CA SER A 141 17.89 18.56 4.76
C SER A 141 17.94 17.03 4.81
N PHE A 142 17.86 16.36 3.65
CA PHE A 142 17.71 14.92 3.57
C PHE A 142 18.93 14.21 4.19
N PRO A 143 18.75 13.17 5.02
CA PRO A 143 19.87 12.52 5.71
C PRO A 143 20.87 11.92 4.72
N ALA A 144 22.15 12.28 4.86
CA ALA A 144 23.24 11.70 4.05
C ALA A 144 23.38 10.18 4.28
N THR A 145 23.03 9.72 5.48
CA THR A 145 22.95 8.31 5.86
C THR A 145 21.65 8.04 6.60
N VAL A 146 20.93 6.99 6.23
CA VAL A 146 19.71 6.55 6.91
C VAL A 146 20.05 5.29 7.73
N PRO A 147 20.26 5.41 9.05
CA PRO A 147 20.59 4.27 9.90
C PRO A 147 19.38 3.33 10.00
N LEU A 148 19.63 2.05 9.72
CA LEU A 148 18.63 0.97 9.75
C LEU A 148 18.90 0.06 10.95
N VAL A 149 17.94 -0.05 11.85
CA VAL A 149 18.02 -0.88 13.06
C VAL A 149 17.17 -2.13 12.88
N LEU A 150 17.79 -3.31 12.94
CA LEU A 150 17.08 -4.58 12.79
C LEU A 150 16.18 -4.83 14.00
N HIS A 151 14.91 -5.16 13.72
CA HIS A 151 13.94 -5.56 14.72
C HIS A 151 13.28 -6.87 14.29
N SER A 152 13.13 -7.78 15.26
CA SER A 152 12.51 -9.09 15.08
C SER A 152 11.43 -9.33 16.12
N SER A 153 10.32 -9.93 15.70
CA SER A 153 9.26 -10.44 16.57
C SER A 153 8.72 -11.77 16.02
N ILE A 154 7.74 -12.35 16.71
CA ILE A 154 7.19 -13.69 16.43
C ILE A 154 6.73 -13.93 14.97
N SER A 155 6.38 -12.86 14.25
CA SER A 155 5.86 -12.95 12.87
C SER A 155 6.25 -11.74 12.00
N TYR A 156 7.18 -10.92 12.46
CA TYR A 156 7.66 -9.74 11.75
C TYR A 156 9.17 -9.60 11.88
N LEU A 157 9.83 -9.26 10.78
CA LEU A 157 11.25 -8.96 10.71
C LEU A 157 11.44 -7.78 9.76
N GLY A 158 12.18 -6.76 10.19
CA GLY A 158 12.39 -5.57 9.39
C GLY A 158 13.41 -4.61 9.99
N PHE A 159 13.77 -3.61 9.21
CA PHE A 159 14.61 -2.51 9.65
C PHE A 159 13.76 -1.29 10.02
N PHE A 160 14.03 -0.67 11.15
CA PHE A 160 13.43 0.61 11.55
C PHE A 160 14.41 1.76 11.36
N ILE A 161 13.87 2.93 11.02
CA ILE A 161 14.62 4.18 10.92
C ILE A 161 14.49 4.94 12.24
N ASN A 162 15.63 5.40 12.78
CA ASN A 162 15.68 6.18 14.02
C ASN A 162 14.99 7.55 13.87
N ASP A 163 14.58 8.14 15.00
CA ASP A 163 13.69 9.31 15.02
C ASP A 163 14.20 10.52 14.24
N SER A 164 15.48 10.91 14.40
CA SER A 164 15.99 12.12 13.73
C SER A 164 15.96 12.03 12.18
N PRO A 165 16.50 10.99 11.53
CA PRO A 165 16.33 10.78 10.09
C PRO A 165 14.87 10.54 9.68
N ALA A 166 14.10 9.83 10.51
CA ALA A 166 12.69 9.57 10.23
C ALA A 166 11.85 10.86 10.22
N ASP A 167 12.15 11.83 11.08
CA ASP A 167 11.45 13.13 11.13
C ASP A 167 11.61 13.91 9.83
N VAL A 168 12.83 13.92 9.25
CA VAL A 168 13.08 14.56 7.94
C VAL A 168 12.31 13.85 6.83
N ILE A 169 12.33 12.53 6.80
CA ILE A 169 11.61 11.73 5.80
C ILE A 169 10.09 11.93 5.93
N ARG A 170 9.56 12.00 7.15
CA ARG A 170 8.14 12.34 7.40
C ARG A 170 7.82 13.78 6.97
N GLY A 171 8.74 14.71 7.18
CA GLY A 171 8.63 16.09 6.68
C GLY A 171 8.52 16.14 5.16
N PHE A 172 9.33 15.37 4.45
CA PHE A 172 9.22 15.20 3.00
C PHE A 172 7.86 14.61 2.58
N ALA A 173 7.40 13.54 3.23
CA ALA A 173 6.10 12.93 2.93
C ALA A 173 4.93 13.90 3.17
N MET A 174 5.00 14.73 4.21
CA MET A 174 4.03 15.78 4.50
C MET A 174 4.05 16.90 3.45
N ALA A 175 5.24 17.30 3.01
CA ALA A 175 5.40 18.27 1.93
C ALA A 175 4.79 17.74 0.63
N PHE A 176 5.06 16.47 0.27
CA PHE A 176 4.44 15.83 -0.88
C PHE A 176 2.91 15.81 -0.78
N ALA A 177 2.35 15.44 0.38
CA ALA A 177 0.90 15.43 0.56
C ALA A 177 0.28 16.82 0.39
N THR A 178 0.96 17.87 0.88
CA THR A 178 0.52 19.26 0.74
C THR A 178 0.55 19.71 -0.73
N GLU A 179 1.68 19.49 -1.42
CA GLU A 179 1.82 19.87 -2.83
C GLU A 179 0.87 19.06 -3.73
N ALA A 180 0.66 17.78 -3.45
CA ALA A 180 -0.29 16.93 -4.18
C ALA A 180 -1.75 17.39 -3.99
N SER A 181 -2.11 17.85 -2.78
CA SER A 181 -3.41 18.45 -2.52
C SER A 181 -3.59 19.78 -3.25
N ILE A 182 -2.55 20.60 -3.39
CA ILE A 182 -2.62 21.91 -4.04
C ILE A 182 -2.64 21.79 -5.57
N LEU A 183 -1.82 20.90 -6.13
CA LEU A 183 -1.58 20.83 -7.58
C LEU A 183 -2.48 19.80 -8.28
N ALA A 184 -2.83 18.70 -7.60
CA ALA A 184 -3.54 17.57 -8.20
C ALA A 184 -4.88 17.26 -7.50
N ASP A 185 -5.30 18.07 -6.52
CA ASP A 185 -6.50 17.85 -5.68
C ASP A 185 -6.52 16.46 -5.00
N CYS A 186 -5.35 15.87 -4.74
CA CYS A 186 -5.23 14.55 -4.13
C CYS A 186 -5.27 14.63 -2.60
N ILE A 187 -6.01 13.72 -1.96
CA ILE A 187 -6.00 13.55 -0.50
C ILE A 187 -4.97 12.47 -0.15
N VAL A 188 -3.74 12.90 0.12
CA VAL A 188 -2.65 12.01 0.52
C VAL A 188 -2.53 11.99 2.04
N LYS A 189 -2.53 10.80 2.64
CA LYS A 189 -2.31 10.60 4.08
C LYS A 189 -0.87 10.14 4.32
N PRO A 190 0.02 10.98 4.87
CA PRO A 190 1.39 10.57 5.20
C PRO A 190 1.41 9.47 6.27
N CYS A 191 2.42 8.61 6.20
CA CYS A 191 2.63 7.54 7.17
C CYS A 191 2.89 8.12 8.57
N THR A 192 2.02 7.80 9.51
CA THR A 192 2.13 8.22 10.93
C THR A 192 2.82 7.18 11.80
N LYS A 193 2.98 5.94 11.30
CA LYS A 193 3.67 4.85 11.99
C LYS A 193 5.19 5.08 11.95
N GLN A 194 5.91 4.35 12.78
CA GLN A 194 7.37 4.33 12.71
C GLN A 194 7.81 3.85 11.32
N LEU A 195 8.70 4.60 10.68
CA LEU A 195 9.18 4.27 9.35
C LEU A 195 10.04 3.00 9.40
N HIS A 196 9.71 2.05 8.54
CA HIS A 196 10.36 0.76 8.52
C HIS A 196 10.42 0.17 7.10
N LEU A 197 11.42 -0.67 6.88
CA LEU A 197 11.58 -1.53 5.73
C LEU A 197 11.32 -2.96 6.17
N THR A 198 10.26 -3.57 5.64
CA THR A 198 9.89 -4.95 5.98
C THR A 198 10.77 -5.95 5.22
N LEU A 199 11.37 -6.90 5.96
CA LEU A 199 12.13 -8.01 5.38
C LEU A 199 11.27 -9.27 5.26
N ALA A 200 10.51 -9.59 6.31
CA ALA A 200 9.59 -10.72 6.33
C ALA A 200 8.38 -10.39 7.22
N ASN A 201 7.19 -10.84 6.81
CA ASN A 201 5.96 -10.60 7.57
C ASN A 201 4.98 -11.78 7.41
N LYS A 202 4.28 -12.12 8.49
CA LYS A 202 3.35 -13.26 8.59
C LYS A 202 4.01 -14.59 8.21
N PHE A 203 5.27 -14.78 8.58
CA PHE A 203 5.97 -16.06 8.43
C PHE A 203 5.68 -16.99 9.62
N TYR A 204 5.89 -18.30 9.43
CA TYR A 204 5.73 -19.27 10.50
C TYR A 204 6.82 -19.11 11.58
N PRO A 205 6.51 -19.26 12.88
CA PRO A 205 7.48 -19.05 13.96
C PRO A 205 8.77 -19.89 13.85
N HIS A 206 8.70 -21.10 13.27
CA HIS A 206 9.88 -21.95 13.09
C HIS A 206 10.89 -21.40 12.07
N HIS A 207 10.47 -20.47 11.19
CA HIS A 207 11.37 -19.78 10.26
C HIS A 207 12.12 -18.60 10.90
N GLN A 208 11.74 -18.18 12.11
CA GLN A 208 12.27 -16.95 12.73
C GLN A 208 13.80 -16.96 12.85
N ARG A 209 14.40 -18.05 13.36
CA ARG A 209 15.86 -18.13 13.54
C ARG A 209 16.61 -18.01 12.22
N THR A 210 16.14 -18.70 11.18
CA THR A 210 16.74 -18.66 9.84
C THR A 210 16.66 -17.25 9.25
N LEU A 211 15.49 -16.61 9.34
CA LEU A 211 15.29 -15.25 8.84
C LEU A 211 16.15 -14.23 9.59
N GLU A 212 16.28 -14.34 10.92
CA GLU A 212 17.15 -13.49 11.73
C GLU A 212 18.63 -13.65 11.35
N GLN A 213 19.09 -14.88 11.11
CA GLN A 213 20.46 -15.15 10.66
C GLN A 213 20.73 -14.52 9.29
N LEU A 214 19.80 -14.67 8.34
CA LEU A 214 19.89 -14.04 7.02
C LEU A 214 19.85 -12.51 7.12
N ALA A 215 19.04 -11.93 8.01
CA ALA A 215 18.95 -10.48 8.14
C ALA A 215 20.22 -9.86 8.77
N ARG A 216 20.91 -10.58 9.64
CA ARG A 216 22.19 -10.12 10.25
C ARG A 216 23.33 -9.99 9.24
N SER A 217 23.27 -10.68 8.10
CA SER A 217 24.29 -10.54 7.04
C SER A 217 24.12 -9.24 6.24
N ILE A 218 22.94 -8.62 6.30
CA ILE A 218 22.67 -7.32 5.70
C ILE A 218 23.33 -6.25 6.57
N GLN A 219 24.56 -5.87 6.22
CA GLN A 219 25.23 -4.75 6.89
C GLN A 219 24.67 -3.41 6.40
N PRO A 220 23.89 -2.67 7.21
CA PRO A 220 23.24 -1.43 6.78
C PRO A 220 24.16 -0.21 6.82
N GLY A 221 25.42 -0.37 7.24
CA GLY A 221 26.36 0.74 7.48
C GLY A 221 27.06 1.32 6.25
N HIS A 222 26.69 0.92 5.03
CA HIS A 222 27.25 1.51 3.82
C HIS A 222 26.35 2.65 3.31
N SER A 223 26.95 3.69 2.75
CA SER A 223 26.23 4.80 2.12
C SER A 223 25.32 4.27 1.01
N CYS A 224 24.01 4.20 1.30
CA CYS A 224 22.99 3.86 0.32
C CYS A 224 22.33 5.14 -0.17
N GLN A 225 22.16 5.24 -1.50
CA GLN A 225 21.35 6.29 -2.10
C GLN A 225 19.88 5.91 -1.96
N TRP A 226 19.05 6.88 -1.62
CA TRP A 226 17.61 6.70 -1.46
C TRP A 226 16.87 7.45 -2.54
N THR A 227 15.78 6.85 -3.02
CA THR A 227 14.93 7.46 -4.03
C THR A 227 13.47 7.42 -3.56
N ALA A 228 12.76 8.53 -3.68
CA ALA A 228 11.31 8.56 -3.55
C ALA A 228 10.70 8.21 -4.90
N SER A 229 10.00 7.07 -4.99
CA SER A 229 9.42 6.58 -6.22
C SER A 229 7.90 6.50 -6.09
N LEU A 230 7.21 7.13 -7.05
CA LEU A 230 5.75 7.06 -7.16
C LEU A 230 5.38 5.81 -7.98
N TYR A 231 4.51 4.99 -7.41
CA TYR A 231 3.95 3.82 -8.09
C TYR A 231 2.44 3.96 -8.16
N SER A 232 1.84 3.32 -9.16
CA SER A 232 0.41 3.14 -9.24
C SER A 232 0.02 1.68 -9.47
N ARG A 233 -1.25 1.39 -9.20
CA ARG A 233 -1.92 0.14 -9.51
C ARG A 233 -3.36 0.40 -9.94
N ASP A 234 -3.92 -0.55 -10.68
CA ASP A 234 -5.32 -0.50 -11.07
C ASP A 234 -6.21 -0.76 -9.84
N MET A 235 -7.07 0.21 -9.52
CA MET A 235 -7.90 0.16 -8.32
C MET A 235 -8.96 -0.96 -8.35
N ARG A 236 -9.28 -1.48 -9.54
CA ARG A 236 -10.26 -2.57 -9.70
C ARG A 236 -9.77 -3.89 -9.12
N PHE A 237 -8.45 -4.10 -9.12
CA PHE A 237 -7.84 -5.39 -8.83
C PHE A 237 -7.09 -5.42 -7.48
N VAL A 238 -7.32 -4.43 -6.62
CA VAL A 238 -6.64 -4.28 -5.31
C VAL A 238 -6.82 -5.49 -4.38
N HIS A 239 -7.92 -6.23 -4.53
CA HIS A 239 -8.22 -7.42 -3.73
C HIS A 239 -8.11 -8.73 -4.52
N TYR A 240 -7.60 -8.66 -5.76
CA TYR A 240 -7.50 -9.80 -6.65
C TYR A 240 -6.16 -10.50 -6.42
N GLN A 241 -6.14 -11.80 -6.67
CA GLN A 241 -4.90 -12.55 -6.77
C GLN A 241 -4.25 -12.29 -8.13
N THR A 242 -2.96 -11.95 -8.12
CA THR A 242 -2.17 -11.82 -9.34
C THR A 242 -1.55 -13.17 -9.72
N LEU A 243 -1.88 -13.64 -10.92
CA LEU A 243 -1.27 -14.81 -11.55
C LEU A 243 -0.38 -14.37 -12.71
N LYS A 244 0.63 -15.17 -13.03
CA LYS A 244 1.50 -15.02 -14.19
C LYS A 244 1.42 -16.26 -15.05
N ALA A 245 1.18 -16.09 -16.35
CA ALA A 245 1.15 -17.17 -17.31
C ALA A 245 2.57 -17.74 -17.53
N ARG A 246 2.71 -19.05 -17.38
CA ARG A 246 3.96 -19.79 -17.64
C ARG A 246 4.01 -20.34 -19.06
N PHE A 247 2.86 -20.69 -19.61
CA PHE A 247 2.75 -21.32 -20.92
C PHE A 247 1.79 -20.55 -21.81
N GLN A 248 1.98 -20.70 -23.12
CA GLN A 248 1.07 -20.15 -24.10
C GLN A 248 -0.23 -20.98 -24.11
N TYR A 249 -1.37 -20.31 -24.17
CA TYR A 249 -2.68 -20.96 -24.30
C TYR A 249 -3.50 -20.26 -25.40
N LYS A 250 -4.05 -21.07 -26.30
CA LYS A 250 -4.99 -20.60 -27.33
C LYS A 250 -6.41 -20.99 -26.91
N PRO A 251 -7.35 -20.03 -26.85
CA PRO A 251 -8.75 -20.30 -26.54
C PRO A 251 -9.35 -21.34 -27.49
N GLN A 252 -10.08 -22.29 -26.93
CA GLN A 252 -10.95 -23.23 -27.63
C GLN A 252 -12.38 -22.69 -27.69
N ASN A 253 -12.80 -21.95 -26.67
CA ASN A 253 -14.12 -21.32 -26.59
C ASN A 253 -14.01 -19.78 -26.57
N VAL A 254 -15.13 -19.11 -26.85
CA VAL A 254 -15.18 -17.63 -26.97
C VAL A 254 -15.08 -16.90 -25.64
N ASP A 255 -15.35 -17.59 -24.54
CA ASP A 255 -15.30 -17.11 -23.16
C ASP A 255 -13.95 -17.38 -22.48
N GLU A 256 -12.97 -17.94 -23.21
CA GLU A 256 -11.64 -18.24 -22.72
C GLU A 256 -10.61 -17.14 -23.07
N LEU A 257 -9.64 -16.94 -22.18
CA LEU A 257 -8.55 -15.98 -22.36
C LEU A 257 -7.37 -16.58 -23.12
N THR A 258 -6.84 -15.81 -24.07
CA THR A 258 -5.53 -16.11 -24.67
C THR A 258 -4.43 -15.79 -23.68
N LEU A 259 -3.53 -16.75 -23.42
CA LEU A 259 -2.37 -16.56 -22.54
C LEU A 259 -1.07 -16.57 -23.35
N SER A 260 -0.19 -15.62 -23.08
CA SER A 260 1.21 -15.66 -23.52
C SER A 260 2.13 -15.75 -22.30
N PRO A 261 3.27 -16.47 -22.39
CA PRO A 261 4.22 -16.55 -21.27
C PRO A 261 4.63 -15.15 -20.79
N GLY A 262 4.46 -14.90 -19.49
CA GLY A 262 4.73 -13.60 -18.88
C GLY A 262 3.51 -12.69 -18.71
N ASP A 263 2.36 -12.99 -19.35
CA ASP A 263 1.12 -12.25 -19.14
C ASP A 263 0.69 -12.32 -17.66
N PHE A 264 0.16 -11.23 -17.13
CA PHE A 264 -0.46 -11.21 -15.80
C PHE A 264 -1.98 -11.25 -15.90
N ILE A 265 -2.58 -11.95 -14.93
CA ILE A 265 -4.02 -12.16 -14.84
C ILE A 265 -4.47 -11.85 -13.41
N PHE A 266 -5.52 -11.04 -13.29
CA PHE A 266 -6.16 -10.76 -12.01
C PHE A 266 -7.33 -11.71 -11.81
N VAL A 267 -7.32 -12.45 -10.71
CA VAL A 267 -8.32 -13.46 -10.38
C VAL A 267 -9.01 -13.08 -9.07
N ASP A 268 -10.34 -12.95 -9.08
CA ASP A 268 -11.11 -12.68 -7.87
C ASP A 268 -11.25 -13.98 -7.05
N PRO A 269 -10.67 -14.07 -5.84
CA PRO A 269 -10.75 -15.28 -5.04
C PRO A 269 -12.19 -15.63 -4.60
N THR A 270 -13.13 -14.70 -4.67
CA THR A 270 -14.53 -14.92 -4.29
C THR A 270 -15.38 -15.51 -5.41
N GLN A 271 -14.93 -15.46 -6.66
CA GLN A 271 -15.69 -15.91 -7.84
C GLN A 271 -15.23 -17.28 -8.36
N GLN A 272 -14.39 -18.00 -7.61
CA GLN A 272 -13.84 -19.28 -8.07
C GLN A 272 -14.87 -20.43 -8.06
N GLU A 273 -15.98 -20.30 -7.33
CA GLU A 273 -17.05 -21.32 -7.32
C GLU A 273 -17.78 -21.44 -8.68
N GLU A 274 -17.70 -20.40 -9.52
CA GLU A 274 -18.27 -20.40 -10.88
C GLU A 274 -17.38 -21.19 -11.87
N ALA A 275 -16.13 -21.45 -11.52
CA ALA A 275 -15.18 -22.13 -12.39
C ALA A 275 -15.23 -23.65 -12.18
N SER A 276 -15.15 -24.39 -13.28
CA SER A 276 -14.99 -25.85 -13.24
C SER A 276 -13.59 -26.21 -12.73
N GLU A 277 -13.44 -27.42 -12.18
CA GLU A 277 -12.15 -27.91 -11.67
C GLU A 277 -11.01 -27.75 -12.71
N GLY A 278 -9.89 -27.15 -12.29
CA GLY A 278 -8.73 -26.88 -13.14
C GLY A 278 -8.82 -25.61 -13.99
N TRP A 279 -9.92 -24.85 -13.88
CA TRP A 279 -10.11 -23.56 -14.53
C TRP A 279 -10.29 -22.46 -13.50
N ALA A 280 -9.86 -21.25 -13.86
CA ALA A 280 -10.14 -20.04 -13.12
C ALA A 280 -10.78 -19.01 -14.05
N ILE A 281 -11.50 -18.05 -13.47
CA ILE A 281 -11.98 -16.87 -14.19
C ILE A 281 -11.13 -15.68 -13.78
N GLY A 282 -10.56 -14.99 -14.77
CA GLY A 282 -9.66 -13.86 -14.52
C GLY A 282 -9.83 -12.76 -15.55
N THR A 283 -9.17 -11.63 -15.29
CA THR A 283 -9.07 -10.49 -16.20
C THR A 283 -7.61 -10.32 -16.63
N SER A 284 -7.35 -10.29 -17.93
CA SER A 284 -6.01 -10.10 -18.46
C SER A 284 -5.54 -8.66 -18.22
N GLN A 285 -4.36 -8.47 -17.62
CA GLN A 285 -3.75 -7.14 -17.50
C GLN A 285 -3.43 -6.54 -18.88
N ARG A 286 -3.10 -7.38 -19.86
CA ARG A 286 -2.66 -6.94 -21.18
C ARG A 286 -3.81 -6.42 -22.04
N THR A 287 -5.02 -6.96 -21.89
CA THR A 287 -6.16 -6.63 -22.76
C THR A 287 -7.37 -6.08 -22.03
N GLY A 288 -7.40 -6.16 -20.70
CA GLY A 288 -8.57 -5.81 -19.89
C GLY A 288 -9.77 -6.77 -20.04
N CYS A 289 -9.66 -7.79 -20.89
CA CYS A 289 -10.75 -8.75 -21.11
C CYS A 289 -10.83 -9.77 -19.98
N ARG A 290 -12.06 -10.14 -19.61
CA ARG A 290 -12.36 -11.21 -18.64
C ARG A 290 -12.69 -12.52 -19.36
N GLY A 291 -12.25 -13.64 -18.82
CA GLY A 291 -12.59 -14.97 -19.33
C GLY A 291 -11.96 -16.11 -18.53
N PHE A 292 -12.22 -17.33 -18.97
CA PHE A 292 -11.70 -18.56 -18.39
C PHE A 292 -10.24 -18.79 -18.77
N LEU A 293 -9.45 -19.32 -17.84
CA LEU A 293 -8.07 -19.72 -18.06
C LEU A 293 -7.75 -21.03 -17.33
N PRO A 294 -6.87 -21.88 -17.89
CA PRO A 294 -6.42 -23.09 -17.21
C PRO A 294 -5.47 -22.76 -16.07
N GLU A 295 -5.79 -23.19 -14.84
CA GLU A 295 -5.01 -22.85 -13.64
C GLU A 295 -3.57 -23.35 -13.72
N ASN A 296 -3.39 -24.57 -14.25
CA ASN A 296 -2.08 -25.23 -14.39
C ASN A 296 -1.14 -24.53 -15.40
N TYR A 297 -1.63 -23.53 -16.15
CA TYR A 297 -0.80 -22.71 -17.04
C TYR A 297 -0.25 -21.47 -16.35
N THR A 298 -0.61 -21.25 -15.09
CA THR A 298 -0.26 -20.05 -14.35
C THR A 298 0.47 -20.36 -13.04
N GLU A 299 1.12 -19.34 -12.49
CA GLU A 299 1.69 -19.37 -11.14
C GLU A 299 1.36 -18.07 -10.40
N ARG A 300 1.41 -18.09 -9.06
CA ARG A 300 1.21 -16.88 -8.27
C ARG A 300 2.36 -15.90 -8.45
N ALA A 301 2.02 -14.71 -8.94
CA ALA A 301 2.94 -13.59 -9.08
C ALA A 301 3.03 -12.77 -7.79
N SER A 302 3.93 -11.79 -7.74
CA SER A 302 3.90 -10.77 -6.71
C SER A 302 2.97 -9.63 -7.13
N GLU A 303 2.22 -9.05 -6.19
CA GLU A 303 1.28 -7.96 -6.47
C GLU A 303 1.97 -6.79 -7.20
N ALA A 304 3.14 -6.39 -6.71
CA ALA A 304 3.90 -5.28 -7.26
C ALA A 304 4.49 -5.52 -8.66
N ASP A 305 4.45 -6.76 -9.19
CA ASP A 305 4.88 -7.05 -10.56
C ASP A 305 3.98 -6.36 -11.59
N THR A 306 2.73 -6.05 -11.22
CA THR A 306 1.75 -5.36 -12.06
C THR A 306 1.71 -3.85 -11.83
N TRP A 307 2.44 -3.34 -10.83
CA TRP A 307 2.44 -1.92 -10.51
C TRP A 307 3.27 -1.14 -11.52
N VAL A 308 2.81 0.08 -11.79
CA VAL A 308 3.45 0.96 -12.76
C VAL A 308 4.31 1.94 -12.00
N ARG A 309 5.61 1.96 -12.29
CA ARG A 309 6.53 2.97 -11.75
C ARG A 309 6.43 4.25 -12.59
N HIS A 310 6.15 5.35 -11.93
CA HIS A 310 6.09 6.69 -12.52
C HIS A 310 7.40 7.45 -12.33
N ARG A 311 7.34 8.66 -11.76
CA ARG A 311 8.50 9.50 -11.48
C ARG A 311 9.19 9.06 -10.20
N THR A 312 10.51 9.18 -10.25
CA THR A 312 11.41 8.93 -9.14
C THR A 312 12.22 10.20 -8.87
N TYR A 313 12.32 10.57 -7.60
CA TYR A 313 13.17 11.65 -7.11
C TYR A 313 14.34 11.05 -6.34
N THR A 314 15.57 11.41 -6.70
CA THR A 314 16.79 10.88 -6.08
C THR A 314 17.35 11.88 -5.08
N PHE A 315 17.56 11.44 -3.83
CA PHE A 315 18.21 12.25 -2.80
C PHE A 315 19.71 12.00 -2.83
N GLY A 316 20.44 12.84 -3.54
CA GLY A 316 21.90 12.79 -3.63
C GLY A 316 22.49 14.18 -3.87
N LEU A 317 23.72 14.41 -3.39
CA LEU A 317 24.53 15.53 -3.84
C LEU A 317 24.71 15.35 -5.35
N ALA A 318 24.17 16.25 -6.16
CA ALA A 318 24.68 16.43 -7.50
C ALA A 318 26.17 16.71 -7.36
N MET A 319 27.03 15.71 -7.58
CA MET A 319 28.44 15.99 -7.81
C MET A 319 28.47 16.89 -9.03
N ASP A 320 29.02 18.09 -8.83
CA ASP A 320 29.12 19.17 -9.80
C ASP A 320 29.36 18.64 -11.22
N LEU A 321 28.37 18.85 -12.09
CA LEU A 321 28.58 18.92 -13.53
C LEU A 321 29.37 20.21 -13.82
N ASN A 322 30.62 20.29 -13.37
CA ASN A 322 31.61 21.29 -13.78
C ASN A 322 33.01 20.88 -13.32
N SER A 323 33.50 19.76 -13.85
CA SER A 323 34.91 19.40 -13.74
C SER A 323 35.35 18.70 -15.02
N ARG A 324 35.49 19.48 -16.09
CA ARG A 324 36.43 19.23 -17.21
C ARG A 324 36.54 20.46 -18.11
N LYS A 325 37.36 21.41 -17.69
CA LYS A 325 38.30 22.06 -18.60
C LYS A 325 39.48 22.61 -17.80
N ASP A 326 40.51 21.77 -17.69
CA ASP A 326 41.87 22.22 -17.44
C ASP A 326 42.31 23.17 -18.57
N GLY A 327 42.97 24.26 -18.20
CA GLY A 327 43.61 25.16 -19.15
C GLY A 327 44.05 26.50 -18.56
N GLY A 328 45.20 26.51 -17.89
CA GLY A 328 46.16 27.61 -18.07
C GLY A 328 46.39 28.62 -16.91
N THR A 329 47.56 28.47 -16.30
CA THR A 329 48.55 29.53 -15.99
C THR A 329 48.32 30.56 -14.87
N SER A 330 49.15 30.38 -13.83
CA SER A 330 50.01 31.35 -13.13
C SER A 330 49.42 32.57 -12.42
N GLY A 331 49.73 32.69 -11.12
CA GLY A 331 49.70 33.95 -10.39
C GLY A 331 49.99 33.80 -8.90
N ARG A 332 51.28 33.85 -8.52
CA ARG A 332 51.73 34.02 -7.13
C ARG A 332 51.10 35.27 -6.50
N ARG A 333 50.72 35.19 -5.21
CA ARG A 333 51.10 36.17 -4.16
C ARG A 333 50.68 35.73 -2.75
N ASN A 334 51.62 35.97 -1.82
CA ASN A 334 51.55 35.84 -0.36
C ASN A 334 50.41 36.64 0.28
N GLY A 335 50.01 36.25 1.50
CA GLY A 335 49.37 37.15 2.47
C GLY A 335 48.64 36.45 3.63
N ASP A 336 49.39 36.12 4.68
CA ASP A 336 49.11 36.20 6.12
C ASP A 336 47.74 35.88 6.80
N SER A 337 47.93 35.24 7.96
CA SER A 337 47.13 35.23 9.21
C SER A 337 45.83 34.40 9.35
N CYS A 338 45.97 33.32 10.13
CA CYS A 338 45.00 32.76 11.10
C CYS A 338 44.55 33.83 12.14
N PRO A 339 43.47 33.66 12.96
CA PRO A 339 43.08 32.41 13.60
C PRO A 339 41.58 32.09 13.77
N SER A 340 41.33 30.82 14.09
CA SER A 340 40.13 30.24 14.70
C SER A 340 39.59 30.97 15.94
N PRO A 341 38.30 30.81 16.26
CA PRO A 341 37.84 30.81 17.64
C PRO A 341 37.28 29.44 18.06
N MET A 342 37.94 28.85 19.06
CA MET A 342 37.48 27.69 19.81
C MET A 342 36.49 28.15 20.89
N SER A 343 35.47 27.31 21.12
CA SER A 343 34.76 27.05 22.39
C SER A 343 34.34 28.22 23.29
N ARG A 344 33.02 28.38 23.46
CA ARG A 344 32.43 28.83 24.73
C ARG A 344 31.28 27.89 25.11
N SER A 345 31.53 27.09 26.13
CA SER A 345 30.52 26.40 26.92
C SER A 345 29.76 27.42 27.77
N LEU A 346 28.43 27.40 27.73
CA LEU A 346 27.58 28.05 28.73
C LEU A 346 26.42 27.12 29.10
N SER A 347 26.54 26.60 30.32
CA SER A 347 25.48 26.35 31.32
C SER A 347 24.20 25.63 30.92
N SER A 348 24.07 24.44 31.53
CA SER A 348 22.82 23.82 31.99
C SER A 348 21.78 24.84 32.42
N SER A 349 20.65 24.86 31.73
CA SER A 349 19.39 25.39 32.26
C SER A 349 18.31 24.33 32.05
N GLN A 350 17.94 23.71 33.16
CA GLN A 350 16.74 22.90 33.29
C GLN A 350 15.55 23.77 32.88
N VAL A 351 14.87 23.41 31.79
CA VAL A 351 13.53 23.90 31.50
C VAL A 351 12.61 22.70 31.59
N LEU A 352 11.78 22.75 32.63
CA LEU A 352 10.76 21.78 33.00
C LEU A 352 9.93 21.36 31.77
N GLN A 353 10.05 20.08 31.43
CA GLN A 353 9.24 19.43 30.41
C GLN A 353 7.82 19.31 30.94
N ALA A 354 6.96 20.28 30.59
CA ALA A 354 5.53 20.12 30.75
C ALA A 354 5.09 18.98 29.82
N THR A 355 4.88 17.78 30.38
CA THR A 355 4.27 16.66 29.69
C THR A 355 2.83 17.03 29.34
N ILE A 356 2.63 17.60 28.15
CA ILE A 356 1.31 17.77 27.56
C ILE A 356 0.79 16.35 27.28
N VAL A 357 -0.20 15.92 28.05
CA VAL A 357 -0.93 14.66 27.81
C VAL A 357 -1.63 14.81 26.45
N ARG A 358 -1.04 14.25 25.39
CA ARG A 358 -1.60 14.28 24.04
C ARG A 358 -2.86 13.43 24.01
N ARG A 359 -3.99 14.01 23.58
CA ARG A 359 -5.21 13.26 23.29
C ARG A 359 -4.94 12.34 22.10
N SER A 360 -5.10 11.04 22.31
CA SER A 360 -4.90 10.02 21.28
C SER A 360 -6.23 9.35 20.99
N VAL A 361 -6.52 9.11 19.71
CA VAL A 361 -7.74 8.41 19.27
C VAL A 361 -7.32 7.06 18.70
N LEU A 362 -7.85 5.98 19.27
CA LEU A 362 -7.64 4.62 18.80
C LEU A 362 -8.89 4.15 18.06
N VAL A 363 -8.76 3.86 16.77
CA VAL A 363 -9.84 3.28 15.96
C VAL A 363 -9.62 1.76 15.89
N VAL A 364 -10.63 1.01 16.34
CA VAL A 364 -10.57 -0.46 16.42
C VAL A 364 -11.68 -1.04 15.55
N HIS A 365 -11.31 -1.96 14.65
CA HIS A 365 -12.30 -2.73 13.89
C HIS A 365 -12.93 -3.81 14.79
N HIS A 366 -14.18 -4.18 14.54
CA HIS A 366 -14.82 -5.26 15.29
C HIS A 366 -14.08 -6.59 15.11
N GLY A 367 -14.18 -7.48 16.11
CA GLY A 367 -13.66 -8.85 16.02
C GLY A 367 -14.36 -9.70 14.96
N GLU A 368 -13.91 -10.93 14.78
CA GLU A 368 -14.50 -11.91 13.86
C GLU A 368 -16.02 -12.03 14.04
N ARG A 369 -16.76 -11.91 12.94
CA ARG A 369 -18.22 -12.07 12.95
C ARG A 369 -18.62 -13.51 12.68
N LEU A 370 -19.78 -13.89 13.21
CA LEU A 370 -20.27 -15.24 13.05
C LEU A 370 -20.69 -15.57 11.60
N ASP A 371 -21.31 -14.63 10.89
CA ASP A 371 -21.74 -14.80 9.50
C ASP A 371 -20.59 -14.86 8.50
N GLN A 372 -19.41 -14.32 8.85
CA GLN A 372 -18.20 -14.44 8.03
C GLN A 372 -17.65 -15.86 8.01
N ILE A 373 -17.85 -16.61 9.09
CA ILE A 373 -17.32 -17.98 9.25
C ILE A 373 -18.34 -19.03 8.82
N PHE A 374 -19.60 -18.85 9.21
CA PHE A 374 -20.66 -19.82 8.95
C PHE A 374 -21.54 -19.46 7.74
N GLY A 375 -21.19 -18.38 7.02
CA GLY A 375 -21.89 -17.92 5.83
C GLY A 375 -23.26 -17.29 6.11
N LYS A 376 -24.00 -16.98 5.04
CA LYS A 376 -25.32 -16.32 5.15
C LYS A 376 -26.38 -17.19 5.84
N SER A 377 -26.21 -18.51 5.85
CA SER A 377 -27.12 -19.45 6.50
C SER A 377 -26.77 -19.74 7.97
N TRP A 378 -25.83 -19.01 8.57
CA TRP A 378 -25.39 -19.23 9.96
C TRP A 378 -26.56 -19.25 10.96
N LEU A 379 -27.57 -18.41 10.73
CA LEU A 379 -28.74 -18.29 11.60
C LEU A 379 -29.60 -19.56 11.56
N GLN A 380 -29.75 -20.15 10.38
CA GLN A 380 -30.45 -21.42 10.18
C GLN A 380 -29.67 -22.57 10.84
N GLN A 381 -28.34 -22.56 10.70
CA GLN A 381 -27.46 -23.56 11.32
C GLN A 381 -27.53 -23.51 12.86
N CYS A 382 -27.72 -22.33 13.45
CA CYS A 382 -27.80 -22.13 14.90
C CYS A 382 -29.23 -22.11 15.46
N SER A 383 -30.24 -22.47 14.67
CA SER A 383 -31.65 -22.51 15.08
C SER A 383 -32.16 -23.93 15.16
N THR A 384 -32.80 -24.29 16.26
CA THR A 384 -33.55 -25.55 16.36
C THR A 384 -34.90 -25.45 15.63
N PRO A 385 -35.58 -26.58 15.34
CA PRO A 385 -36.91 -26.57 14.70
C PRO A 385 -37.97 -25.79 15.49
N ASP A 386 -37.83 -25.67 16.81
CA ASP A 386 -38.68 -24.85 17.69
C ASP A 386 -38.25 -23.37 17.78
N GLY A 387 -37.30 -22.94 16.93
CA GLY A 387 -36.87 -21.54 16.80
C GLY A 387 -35.96 -21.04 17.94
N LYS A 388 -35.37 -21.95 18.72
CA LYS A 388 -34.42 -21.59 19.78
C LYS A 388 -32.98 -21.59 19.26
N PHE A 389 -32.18 -20.69 19.81
CA PHE A 389 -30.74 -20.68 19.55
C PHE A 389 -30.08 -21.90 20.19
N TYR A 390 -29.28 -22.62 19.42
CA TYR A 390 -28.36 -23.64 19.91
C TYR A 390 -26.97 -23.43 19.30
N ARG A 391 -25.96 -24.05 19.92
CA ARG A 391 -24.56 -23.89 19.56
C ARG A 391 -24.06 -25.14 18.83
N PRO A 392 -24.08 -25.17 17.47
CA PRO A 392 -23.62 -26.34 16.70
C PRO A 392 -22.09 -26.47 16.70
N ASP A 393 -21.36 -25.36 16.86
CA ASP A 393 -19.90 -25.30 16.78
C ASP A 393 -19.30 -24.53 17.96
N LEU A 394 -18.06 -24.83 18.35
CA LEU A 394 -17.40 -24.15 19.46
C LEU A 394 -17.11 -22.66 19.16
N ASN A 395 -16.96 -22.30 17.90
CA ASN A 395 -16.79 -20.91 17.48
C ASN A 395 -18.12 -20.12 17.47
N VAL A 396 -19.27 -20.77 17.63
CA VAL A 396 -20.55 -20.10 17.89
C VAL A 396 -20.59 -19.64 19.37
N PRO A 397 -21.04 -18.41 19.68
CA PRO A 397 -21.07 -17.91 21.06
C PRO A 397 -22.02 -18.73 21.94
N ARG A 398 -21.77 -18.72 23.26
CA ARG A 398 -22.56 -19.51 24.23
C ARG A 398 -24.02 -19.08 24.33
N SER A 399 -24.31 -17.82 24.06
CA SER A 399 -25.66 -17.26 24.10
C SER A 399 -25.77 -16.00 23.24
N LEU A 400 -27.00 -15.69 22.83
CA LEU A 400 -27.33 -14.44 22.14
C LEU A 400 -28.10 -13.49 23.09
N PRO A 401 -27.94 -12.16 22.93
CA PRO A 401 -28.78 -11.18 23.61
C PRO A 401 -30.27 -11.37 23.29
N ARG A 402 -31.15 -10.97 24.21
CA ARG A 402 -32.59 -10.91 23.91
C ARG A 402 -32.87 -9.70 23.02
N ARG A 403 -33.62 -9.90 21.93
CA ARG A 403 -34.08 -8.87 20.98
C ARG A 403 -35.59 -8.95 20.78
N SER A 404 -36.17 -7.85 20.31
CA SER A 404 -37.61 -7.65 20.12
C SER A 404 -38.26 -8.74 19.26
N ASN A 405 -37.65 -9.09 18.13
CA ASN A 405 -38.16 -10.11 17.22
C ASN A 405 -37.39 -11.45 17.34
N GLY A 406 -36.74 -11.68 18.48
CA GLY A 406 -36.01 -12.92 18.77
C GLY A 406 -34.78 -13.10 17.88
N ILE A 407 -34.59 -14.33 17.38
CA ILE A 407 -33.36 -14.72 16.67
C ILE A 407 -33.27 -14.10 15.25
N LYS A 408 -34.40 -13.69 14.66
CA LYS A 408 -34.45 -13.13 13.30
C LYS A 408 -33.74 -11.79 13.18
N ASP A 409 -33.73 -10.99 14.25
CA ASP A 409 -33.06 -9.68 14.28
C ASP A 409 -31.53 -9.77 14.16
N PHE A 410 -30.95 -10.97 14.21
CA PHE A 410 -29.51 -11.17 14.04
C PHE A 410 -29.11 -11.41 12.58
N GLU A 411 -30.06 -11.68 11.67
CA GLU A 411 -29.78 -11.95 10.26
C GLU A 411 -28.97 -10.82 9.60
N ASN A 412 -29.39 -9.58 9.83
CA ASN A 412 -28.73 -8.38 9.31
C ASN A 412 -27.80 -7.68 10.33
N ASP A 413 -27.68 -8.24 11.54
CA ASP A 413 -26.82 -7.69 12.59
C ASP A 413 -26.17 -8.81 13.41
N PRO A 414 -25.23 -9.56 12.79
CA PRO A 414 -24.65 -10.76 13.35
C PRO A 414 -23.75 -10.44 14.57
N PRO A 415 -23.70 -11.36 15.56
CA PRO A 415 -22.82 -11.22 16.71
C PRO A 415 -21.36 -11.55 16.34
N LEU A 416 -20.45 -11.29 17.29
CA LEU A 416 -19.10 -11.86 17.27
C LEU A 416 -19.14 -13.39 17.44
N SER A 417 -18.17 -14.07 16.82
CA SER A 417 -17.86 -15.47 17.11
C SER A 417 -17.13 -15.60 18.47
N SER A 418 -16.95 -16.83 18.97
CA SER A 418 -16.13 -17.08 20.16
C SER A 418 -14.68 -16.60 19.97
N CYS A 419 -14.12 -16.78 18.77
CA CYS A 419 -12.81 -16.24 18.40
C CYS A 419 -12.82 -14.70 18.34
N GLY A 420 -13.88 -14.07 17.82
CA GLY A 420 -14.03 -12.61 17.83
C GLY A 420 -14.09 -12.02 19.24
N ILE A 421 -14.77 -12.72 20.17
CA ILE A 421 -14.78 -12.37 21.60
C ILE A 421 -13.37 -12.49 22.19
N PHE A 422 -12.66 -13.59 21.90
CA PHE A 422 -11.28 -13.80 22.36
C PHE A 422 -10.32 -12.70 21.85
N GLN A 423 -10.37 -12.37 20.57
CA GLN A 423 -9.59 -11.28 19.96
C GLN A 423 -9.83 -9.94 20.68
N SER A 424 -11.10 -9.64 20.98
CA SER A 424 -11.49 -8.40 21.64
C SER A 424 -10.96 -8.32 23.07
N ARG A 425 -11.01 -9.42 23.83
CA ARG A 425 -10.44 -9.47 25.19
C ARG A 425 -8.93 -9.32 25.20
N LEU A 426 -8.25 -10.05 24.32
CA LEU A 426 -6.79 -9.99 24.21
C LEU A 426 -6.31 -8.58 23.85
N ALA A 427 -7.06 -7.86 23.01
CA ALA A 427 -6.79 -6.46 22.70
C ALA A 427 -7.00 -5.54 23.92
N GLY A 428 -8.01 -5.81 24.76
CA GLY A 428 -8.22 -5.12 26.03
C GLY A 428 -7.08 -5.35 27.03
N GLU A 429 -6.66 -6.60 27.19
CA GLU A 429 -5.55 -7.00 28.07
C GLU A 429 -4.24 -6.29 27.63
N ALA A 430 -3.95 -6.27 26.34
CA ALA A 430 -2.80 -5.55 25.82
C ALA A 430 -2.88 -4.02 26.05
N LEU A 431 -4.08 -3.44 26.02
CA LEU A 431 -4.28 -2.03 26.34
C LEU A 431 -4.05 -1.75 27.83
N LEU A 432 -4.45 -2.66 28.72
CA LEU A 432 -4.15 -2.58 30.15
C LEU A 432 -2.63 -2.67 30.39
N ASP A 433 -1.97 -3.68 29.82
CA ASP A 433 -0.53 -3.91 29.99
C ASP A 433 0.32 -2.72 29.50
N SER A 434 -0.17 -2.01 28.48
CA SER A 434 0.49 -0.81 27.95
C SER A 434 0.37 0.44 28.83
N GLY A 435 -0.43 0.39 29.91
CA GLY A 435 -0.66 1.53 30.80
C GLY A 435 -1.44 2.68 30.15
N ILE A 436 -2.06 2.47 28.99
CA ILE A 436 -2.80 3.51 28.27
C ILE A 436 -4.13 3.80 28.97
N ARG A 437 -4.34 5.05 29.39
CA ARG A 437 -5.60 5.48 30.00
C ARG A 437 -6.67 5.77 28.93
N VAL A 438 -7.59 4.83 28.74
CA VAL A 438 -8.79 5.05 27.91
C VAL A 438 -9.81 5.90 28.66
N THR A 439 -10.17 7.05 28.10
CA THR A 439 -11.08 8.05 28.70
C THR A 439 -12.49 8.00 28.14
N ALA A 440 -12.66 7.60 26.88
CA ALA A 440 -13.94 7.47 26.23
C ALA A 440 -13.89 6.34 25.20
N VAL A 441 -15.01 5.64 25.02
CA VAL A 441 -15.19 4.60 24.00
C VAL A 441 -16.47 4.90 23.25
N PHE A 442 -16.36 4.92 21.92
CA PHE A 442 -17.49 5.06 21.01
C PHE A 442 -17.59 3.79 20.17
N ALA A 443 -18.80 3.30 19.96
CA ALA A 443 -19.05 2.14 19.13
C ALA A 443 -20.14 2.44 18.10
N SER A 444 -19.95 1.92 16.89
CA SER A 444 -21.04 1.82 15.91
C SER A 444 -22.21 1.01 16.50
N PRO A 445 -23.47 1.31 16.13
CA PRO A 445 -24.65 0.62 16.67
C PRO A 445 -24.75 -0.86 16.29
N ALA A 446 -23.93 -1.33 15.34
CA ALA A 446 -23.87 -2.75 14.98
C ALA A 446 -23.46 -3.61 16.18
N LEU A 447 -24.14 -4.73 16.40
CA LEU A 447 -23.96 -5.59 17.58
C LEU A 447 -22.51 -6.01 17.78
N ARG A 448 -21.85 -6.44 16.71
CA ARG A 448 -20.43 -6.82 16.69
C ARG A 448 -19.51 -5.71 17.21
N CYS A 449 -19.79 -4.45 16.90
CA CYS A 449 -18.99 -3.31 17.32
C CYS A 449 -19.19 -3.05 18.82
N VAL A 450 -20.45 -3.11 19.28
CA VAL A 450 -20.79 -2.99 20.71
C VAL A 450 -20.18 -4.14 21.53
N GLN A 451 -20.25 -5.37 21.04
CA GLN A 451 -19.64 -6.53 21.68
C GLN A 451 -18.11 -6.44 21.73
N THR A 452 -17.48 -5.97 20.64
CA THR A 452 -16.03 -5.73 20.61
C THR A 452 -15.64 -4.70 21.67
N ALA A 453 -16.34 -3.56 21.70
CA ALA A 453 -16.09 -2.51 22.68
C ALA A 453 -16.29 -3.00 24.13
N LYS A 454 -17.36 -3.76 24.39
CA LYS A 454 -17.61 -4.39 25.69
C LYS A 454 -16.46 -5.30 26.11
N HIS A 455 -16.00 -6.19 25.24
CA HIS A 455 -14.97 -7.17 25.59
C HIS A 455 -13.57 -6.55 25.70
N ILE A 456 -13.27 -5.49 24.95
CA ILE A 456 -12.06 -4.67 25.16
C ILE A 456 -12.10 -4.00 26.54
N LEU A 457 -13.26 -3.51 26.97
CA LEU A 457 -13.43 -2.89 28.29
C LEU A 457 -13.40 -3.91 29.44
N GLU A 458 -13.85 -5.16 29.21
CA GLU A 458 -13.75 -6.24 30.20
C GLU A 458 -12.32 -6.78 30.36
N GLY A 459 -11.51 -6.75 29.30
CA GLY A 459 -10.09 -7.15 29.35
C GLY A 459 -9.17 -6.05 29.88
N ARG A 460 -9.70 -4.86 30.18
CA ARG A 460 -8.95 -3.71 30.69
C ARG A 460 -8.84 -3.70 32.21
#